data_AF-A0A2T0UIY5-F1
#
_entry.id   AF-A0A2T0UIY5-F1
#
_cell.length_a   1.000
_cell.length_b   1.000
_cell.length_c   1.000
_cell.angle_alpha   90.00
_cell.angle_beta   90.00
_cell.angle_gamma   90.00
#
_symmetry.space_group_name_H-M   'P 1'
#
loop_
_entity.id
_entity.type
_entity.pdbx_description
1 polymer ?
#
loop_
_entity_poly.entity_id
_entity_poly.type
_entity_poly.pdbx_seq_one_letter_code
_entity_poly.pdbx_strand_id
1 'polypeptide(L)'
;MNRHLATASLLLGPLLGATATFLWESDRYGVTASTVLMCSTVAWIYGLLAVWTRIGERRPWLGALGAVLSLAGFAGGMAFSLQGFFEGIFGVSGADSLAAAAEHPVASAVVLWIPGPAFPLALCALGAALLWTRLAPLWLGLLLIASGALFPLSRISRTESLAHAADLLILAAFIALTLTYLRLDRPTPVPTSS
;
A
#
# COMPACT_ATOMS: atom_id res chain seq x y z
N MET A 1 17.67 4.99 7.37
CA MET A 1 16.34 5.47 7.83
C MET A 1 16.16 5.17 9.31
N ASN A 2 15.33 5.93 10.02
CA ASN A 2 15.05 5.68 11.44
C ASN A 2 14.20 4.40 11.57
N ARG A 3 14.74 3.40 12.28
CA ARG A 3 14.13 2.07 12.42
C ARG A 3 12.77 2.09 13.11
N HIS A 4 12.64 2.87 14.18
CA HIS A 4 11.38 2.93 14.94
C HIS A 4 10.27 3.53 14.09
N LEU A 5 10.57 4.62 13.38
CA LEU A 5 9.63 5.22 12.44
C LEU A 5 9.26 4.26 11.31
N ALA A 6 10.22 3.57 10.70
CA ALA A 6 9.94 2.60 9.63
C ALA A 6 9.02 1.46 10.12
N THR A 7 9.29 0.93 11.31
CA THR A 7 8.51 -0.15 11.93
C THR A 7 7.10 0.32 12.25
N ALA A 8 6.97 1.51 12.86
CA ALA A 8 5.67 2.12 13.15
C ALA A 8 4.89 2.37 11.86
N SER A 9 5.53 2.90 10.82
CA SER A 9 4.94 3.13 9.50
C SER A 9 4.43 1.85 8.83
N LEU A 10 5.19 0.75 8.90
CA LEU A 10 4.76 -0.55 8.35
C LEU A 10 3.52 -1.12 9.06
N LEU A 11 3.20 -0.68 10.28
CA LEU A 11 2.01 -1.11 11.03
C LEU A 11 0.86 -0.11 10.92
N LEU A 12 1.13 1.17 11.18
CA LEU A 12 0.11 2.23 11.21
C LEU A 12 -0.52 2.43 9.85
N GLY A 13 0.26 2.39 8.77
CA GLY A 13 -0.22 2.49 7.40
C GLY A 13 -1.37 1.52 7.09
N PRO A 14 -1.11 0.20 7.07
CA PRO A 14 -2.13 -0.79 6.75
C PRO A 14 -3.21 -0.89 7.82
N LEU A 15 -2.92 -0.56 9.09
CA LEU A 15 -3.94 -0.51 10.14
C LEU A 15 -4.98 0.58 9.86
N LEU A 16 -4.51 1.79 9.54
CA LEU A 16 -5.39 2.89 9.13
C LEU A 16 -6.13 2.54 7.84
N GLY A 17 -5.45 1.89 6.89
CA GLY A 17 -6.07 1.41 5.64
C GLY A 17 -7.22 0.45 5.88
N ALA A 18 -7.01 -0.57 6.73
CA ALA A 18 -8.07 -1.49 7.13
C ALA A 18 -9.19 -0.80 7.90
N THR A 19 -8.85 0.13 8.80
CA THR A 19 -9.84 0.91 9.57
C THR A 19 -10.73 1.75 8.64
N ALA A 20 -10.16 2.35 7.58
CA ALA A 20 -10.92 3.15 6.64
C ALA A 20 -12.01 2.34 5.93
N THR A 21 -11.78 1.05 5.68
CA THR A 21 -12.77 0.18 5.02
C THR A 21 -13.99 -0.08 5.90
N PHE A 22 -13.83 -0.14 7.23
CA PHE A 22 -14.95 -0.18 8.18
C PHE A 22 -15.76 1.12 8.24
N LEU A 23 -15.30 2.17 7.58
CA LEU A 23 -15.98 3.46 7.48
C LEU A 23 -16.61 3.66 6.09
N TRP A 24 -16.75 2.60 5.28
CA TRP A 24 -17.42 2.67 3.99
C TRP A 24 -18.86 3.16 4.10
N GLU A 25 -19.24 4.01 3.16
CA GLU A 25 -20.61 4.50 3.00
C GLU A 25 -21.07 4.10 1.59
N SER A 26 -22.14 3.30 1.50
CA SER A 26 -22.75 2.89 0.22
C SER A 26 -21.72 2.34 -0.80
N ASP A 27 -20.91 1.36 -0.34
CA ASP A 27 -19.90 0.65 -1.13
C ASP A 27 -18.70 1.47 -1.62
N ARG A 28 -18.48 2.66 -1.05
CA ARG A 28 -17.34 3.54 -1.36
C ARG A 28 -16.74 4.18 -0.11
N TYR A 29 -15.58 4.80 -0.29
CA TYR A 29 -14.98 5.68 0.72
C TYR A 29 -15.75 7.00 0.79
N GLY A 30 -16.51 7.21 1.88
CA GLY A 30 -17.07 8.51 2.23
C GLY A 30 -16.00 9.47 2.78
N VAL A 31 -16.42 10.65 3.26
CA VAL A 31 -15.50 11.72 3.72
C VAL A 31 -14.52 11.21 4.78
N THR A 32 -15.04 10.59 5.84
CA THR A 32 -14.24 10.11 6.96
C THR A 32 -13.27 9.01 6.54
N ALA A 33 -13.76 8.03 5.78
CA ALA A 33 -12.98 6.90 5.30
C ALA A 33 -11.84 7.36 4.38
N SER A 34 -12.14 8.30 3.48
CA SER A 34 -11.14 8.95 2.64
C SER A 34 -10.08 9.65 3.46
N THR A 35 -10.44 10.48 4.45
CA THR A 35 -9.46 11.16 5.31
C THR A 35 -8.55 10.17 6.04
N VAL A 36 -9.09 9.07 6.58
CA VAL A 36 -8.28 8.03 7.22
C VAL A 36 -7.33 7.36 6.22
N LEU A 37 -7.77 7.09 4.98
CA LEU A 37 -6.89 6.61 3.92
C LEU A 37 -5.79 7.61 3.56
N MET A 38 -6.06 8.91 3.54
CA MET A 38 -5.04 9.94 3.32
C MET A 38 -3.95 9.85 4.40
N CYS A 39 -4.34 9.68 5.67
CA CYS A 39 -3.38 9.50 6.75
C CYS A 39 -2.65 8.15 6.63
N SER A 40 -3.34 7.10 6.22
CA SER A 40 -2.75 5.78 5.92
C SER A 40 -1.65 5.90 4.88
N THR A 41 -1.90 6.57 3.74
CA THR A 41 -0.92 6.68 2.66
C THR A 41 0.36 7.37 3.10
N VAL A 42 0.23 8.49 3.83
CA VAL A 42 1.36 9.23 4.38
C VAL A 42 2.12 8.41 5.43
N ALA A 43 1.41 7.75 6.35
CA ALA A 43 2.04 6.97 7.41
C ALA A 43 2.81 5.76 6.84
N TRP A 44 2.29 5.14 5.78
CA TRP A 44 2.76 3.85 5.30
C TRP A 44 3.98 3.94 4.38
N ILE A 45 4.05 4.96 3.52
CA ILE A 45 5.09 5.07 2.49
C ILE A 45 6.50 5.04 3.09
N TYR A 46 6.71 5.68 4.25
CA TYR A 46 8.00 5.67 4.93
C TYR A 46 8.44 4.24 5.31
N GLY A 47 7.50 3.39 5.73
CA GLY A 47 7.78 1.99 6.04
C GLY A 47 8.18 1.20 4.80
N LEU A 48 7.43 1.34 3.69
CA LEU A 48 7.76 0.65 2.44
C LEU A 48 9.12 1.05 1.87
N LEU A 49 9.45 2.35 1.89
CA LEU A 49 10.74 2.83 1.41
C LEU A 49 11.91 2.21 2.21
N ALA A 50 11.72 1.96 3.51
CA ALA A 50 12.71 1.29 4.34
C ALA A 50 12.97 -0.15 3.88
N VAL A 51 11.92 -0.87 3.51
CA VAL A 51 12.01 -2.25 3.01
C VAL A 51 12.66 -2.28 1.62
N TRP A 52 12.27 -1.37 0.73
CA TRP A 52 12.91 -1.24 -0.59
C TRP A 52 14.38 -0.86 -0.51
N THR A 53 14.77 -0.03 0.46
CA THR A 53 16.18 0.27 0.74
C THR A 53 16.95 -1.01 1.07
N ARG A 54 16.41 -1.89 1.91
CA ARG A 54 17.03 -3.19 2.24
C ARG A 54 17.11 -4.14 1.05
N ILE A 55 16.09 -4.16 0.20
CA ILE A 55 16.14 -4.91 -1.07
C ILE A 55 17.26 -4.34 -1.96
N GLY A 56 17.40 -3.02 -2.00
CA GLY A 56 18.44 -2.27 -2.70
C GLY A 56 19.86 -2.63 -2.28
N GLU A 57 20.08 -2.89 -0.99
CA GLU A 57 21.39 -3.34 -0.46
C GLU A 57 21.84 -4.66 -1.10
N ARG A 58 20.92 -5.56 -1.46
CA ARG A 58 21.24 -6.78 -2.21
C ARG A 58 21.16 -6.60 -3.73
N ARG A 59 20.24 -5.78 -4.20
CA ARG A 59 19.94 -5.57 -5.63
C ARG A 59 19.54 -4.10 -5.87
N PRO A 60 20.50 -3.20 -6.19
CA PRO A 60 20.26 -1.76 -6.24
C PRO A 60 19.14 -1.33 -7.17
N TRP A 61 19.07 -1.92 -8.37
CA TRP A 61 18.05 -1.60 -9.37
C TRP A 61 16.64 -2.00 -8.92
N LEU A 62 16.49 -3.13 -8.23
CA LEU A 62 15.19 -3.57 -7.69
C LEU A 62 14.73 -2.64 -6.57
N GLY A 63 15.63 -2.25 -5.67
CA GLY A 63 15.33 -1.29 -4.61
C GLY A 63 14.85 0.05 -5.17
N ALA A 64 15.57 0.59 -6.17
CA ALA A 64 15.23 1.86 -6.81
C ALA A 64 13.88 1.79 -7.55
N LEU A 65 13.67 0.76 -8.40
CA LEU A 65 12.43 0.61 -9.15
C LEU A 65 11.23 0.39 -8.24
N GLY A 66 11.39 -0.44 -7.20
CA GLY A 66 10.34 -0.70 -6.22
C GLY A 66 9.97 0.53 -5.39
N ALA A 67 10.94 1.38 -5.07
CA ALA A 67 10.68 2.66 -4.40
C ALA A 67 9.85 3.60 -5.29
N VAL A 68 10.22 3.75 -6.57
CA VAL A 68 9.45 4.57 -7.54
C VAL A 68 8.04 4.02 -7.72
N LEU A 69 7.90 2.70 -7.87
CA LEU A 69 6.59 2.05 -8.01
C LEU A 69 5.72 2.25 -6.77
N SER A 70 6.32 2.19 -5.57
CA SER A 70 5.60 2.48 -4.33
C SER A 70 5.13 3.94 -4.29
N LEU A 71 6.00 4.90 -4.60
CA LEU A 71 5.61 6.31 -4.65
C LEU A 71 4.46 6.56 -5.64
N ALA A 72 4.50 5.94 -6.82
CA ALA A 72 3.40 6.00 -7.78
C ALA A 72 2.10 5.40 -7.21
N GLY A 73 2.18 4.23 -6.57
CA GLY A 73 1.02 3.61 -5.93
C GLY A 73 0.41 4.45 -4.81
N PHE A 74 1.24 5.05 -3.96
CA PHE A 74 0.78 5.93 -2.88
C PHE A 74 0.23 7.26 -3.41
N ALA A 75 0.76 7.79 -4.52
CA ALA A 75 0.15 8.91 -5.22
C ALA A 75 -1.24 8.57 -5.76
N GLY A 76 -1.43 7.36 -6.30
CA GLY A 76 -2.75 6.88 -6.72
C GLY A 76 -3.72 6.72 -5.54
N GLY A 77 -3.28 6.06 -4.46
CA GLY A 77 -4.08 5.97 -3.24
C GLY A 77 -4.48 7.34 -2.69
N MET A 78 -3.58 8.31 -2.76
CA MET A 78 -3.84 9.69 -2.37
C MET A 78 -4.90 10.36 -3.25
N ALA A 79 -4.77 10.22 -4.58
CA ALA A 79 -5.70 10.78 -5.54
C ALA A 79 -7.12 10.20 -5.38
N PHE A 80 -7.27 8.89 -5.24
CA PHE A 80 -8.59 8.26 -4.99
C PHE A 80 -9.17 8.63 -3.62
N SER A 81 -8.33 8.84 -2.61
CA SER A 81 -8.81 9.32 -1.30
C SER A 81 -9.36 10.74 -1.41
N LEU A 82 -8.65 11.65 -2.10
CA LEU A 82 -9.11 13.00 -2.37
C LEU A 82 -10.39 13.02 -3.20
N GLN A 83 -10.50 12.14 -4.21
CA GLN A 83 -11.72 11.97 -4.98
C GLN A 83 -12.91 11.63 -4.07
N GLY A 84 -12.80 10.59 -3.23
CA GLY A 84 -13.89 10.21 -2.32
C GLY A 84 -14.22 11.31 -1.30
N PHE A 85 -13.21 12.05 -0.84
CA PHE A 85 -13.40 13.19 0.07
C PHE A 85 -14.21 14.32 -0.59
N PHE A 86 -13.84 14.74 -1.81
CA PHE A 86 -14.55 15.80 -2.52
C PHE A 86 -15.93 15.35 -3.02
N GLU A 87 -16.08 14.11 -3.49
CA GLU A 87 -17.39 13.50 -3.80
C GLU A 87 -18.33 13.62 -2.59
N GLY A 88 -17.85 13.21 -1.41
CA GLY A 88 -18.64 13.25 -0.18
C GLY A 88 -19.00 14.67 0.28
N ILE A 89 -18.05 15.62 0.27
CA ILE A 89 -18.33 17.00 0.72
C ILE A 89 -19.24 17.75 -0.24
N PHE A 90 -19.08 17.57 -1.55
CA PHE A 90 -19.87 18.28 -2.54
C PHE A 90 -21.16 17.55 -2.93
N GLY A 91 -21.42 16.36 -2.39
CA GLY A 91 -22.59 15.55 -2.74
C GLY A 91 -22.58 15.11 -4.21
N VAL A 92 -21.40 14.98 -4.81
CA VAL A 92 -21.24 14.58 -6.22
C VAL A 92 -21.26 13.06 -6.28
N SER A 93 -22.12 12.51 -7.14
CA SER A 93 -22.18 11.06 -7.29
C SER A 93 -20.94 10.53 -8.01
N GLY A 94 -20.57 9.30 -7.71
CA GLY A 94 -19.45 8.65 -8.39
C GLY A 94 -19.65 8.43 -9.90
N ALA A 95 -20.89 8.51 -10.39
CA ALA A 95 -21.18 8.48 -11.83
C ALA A 95 -20.90 9.85 -12.47
N ASP A 96 -21.29 10.93 -11.81
CA ASP A 96 -21.05 12.30 -12.26
C ASP A 96 -19.55 12.62 -12.27
N SER A 97 -18.82 12.22 -11.22
CA SER A 97 -17.36 12.35 -11.19
C SER A 97 -16.67 11.62 -12.34
N LEU A 98 -17.14 10.43 -12.69
CA LEU A 98 -16.59 9.66 -13.80
C LEU A 98 -16.89 10.31 -15.15
N ALA A 99 -18.10 10.86 -15.32
CA ALA A 99 -18.47 11.62 -16.51
C ALA A 99 -17.60 12.88 -16.67
N ALA A 100 -17.40 13.65 -15.59
CA ALA A 100 -16.52 14.82 -15.59
C ALA A 100 -15.05 14.43 -15.88
N ALA A 101 -14.57 13.32 -15.30
CA ALA A 101 -13.22 12.82 -15.57
C ALA A 101 -13.01 12.44 -17.05
N ALA A 102 -14.06 12.03 -17.76
CA ALA A 102 -14.01 11.69 -19.18
C ALA A 102 -13.83 12.92 -20.08
N GLU A 103 -14.17 14.12 -19.62
CA GLU A 103 -13.90 15.39 -20.32
C GLU A 103 -12.40 15.75 -20.30
N HIS A 104 -11.63 15.16 -19.36
CA HIS A 104 -10.20 15.39 -19.20
C HIS A 104 -9.39 14.07 -19.23
N PRO A 105 -9.45 13.30 -20.32
CA PRO A 105 -8.98 11.90 -20.35
C PRO A 105 -7.49 11.75 -20.02
N VAL A 106 -6.65 12.68 -20.50
CA VAL A 106 -5.20 12.64 -20.24
C VAL A 106 -4.90 12.94 -18.77
N ALA A 107 -5.52 13.98 -18.19
CA ALA A 107 -5.31 14.33 -16.79
C ALA A 107 -5.82 13.22 -15.86
N SER A 108 -7.00 12.69 -16.13
CA SER A 108 -7.59 11.56 -15.39
C SER A 108 -6.73 10.31 -15.49
N ALA A 109 -6.14 10.02 -16.65
CA ALA A 109 -5.22 8.90 -16.79
C ALA A 109 -3.95 9.07 -15.94
N VAL A 110 -3.33 10.26 -15.97
CA VAL A 110 -2.10 10.55 -15.24
C VAL A 110 -2.32 10.56 -13.72
N VAL A 111 -3.44 11.10 -13.25
CA VAL A 111 -3.71 11.27 -11.82
C VAL A 111 -4.35 10.04 -11.19
N LEU A 112 -5.26 9.35 -11.90
CA LEU A 112 -6.07 8.25 -11.36
C LEU A 112 -5.71 6.90 -11.97
N TRP A 113 -5.78 6.77 -13.30
CA TRP A 113 -5.79 5.44 -13.93
C TRP A 113 -4.42 4.78 -14.04
N ILE A 114 -3.33 5.53 -14.17
CA ILE A 114 -1.96 4.99 -14.14
C ILE A 114 -1.50 4.73 -12.70
N PRO A 115 -1.66 5.68 -11.75
CA PRO A 115 -1.24 5.47 -10.36
C PRO A 115 -2.12 4.48 -9.59
N GLY A 116 -3.39 4.33 -9.96
CA GLY A 116 -4.34 3.43 -9.28
C GLY A 116 -3.86 1.98 -9.21
N PRO A 117 -3.57 1.33 -10.35
CA PRO A 117 -3.00 -0.01 -10.39
C PRO A 117 -1.59 -0.09 -9.79
N ALA A 118 -0.86 1.03 -9.67
CA ALA A 118 0.51 1.02 -9.18
C ALA A 118 0.60 0.56 -7.71
N PHE A 119 -0.41 0.82 -6.86
CA PHE A 119 -0.41 0.32 -5.48
C PHE A 119 -0.46 -1.21 -5.37
N PRO A 120 -1.47 -1.91 -5.95
CA PRO A 120 -1.48 -3.37 -5.92
C PRO A 120 -0.28 -3.98 -6.64
N LEU A 121 0.20 -3.35 -7.72
CA LEU A 121 1.45 -3.77 -8.38
C LEU A 121 2.67 -3.60 -7.48
N ALA A 122 2.75 -2.54 -6.67
CA ALA A 122 3.82 -2.34 -5.71
C ALA A 122 3.84 -3.46 -4.65
N LEU A 123 2.67 -3.91 -4.18
CA LEU A 123 2.56 -5.04 -3.25
C LEU A 123 3.02 -6.36 -3.87
N CYS A 124 2.56 -6.64 -5.09
CA CYS A 124 3.01 -7.83 -5.84
C CYS A 124 4.52 -7.80 -6.11
N ALA A 125 5.05 -6.64 -6.55
CA ALA A 125 6.47 -6.45 -6.79
C ALA A 125 7.29 -6.61 -5.50
N LEU A 126 6.81 -6.08 -4.38
CA LEU A 126 7.44 -6.24 -3.07
C LEU A 126 7.51 -7.71 -2.67
N GLY A 127 6.40 -8.44 -2.78
CA GLY A 127 6.36 -9.88 -2.54
C GLY A 127 7.37 -10.63 -3.41
N ALA A 128 7.34 -10.41 -4.72
CA ALA A 128 8.27 -11.03 -5.67
C ALA A 128 9.75 -10.70 -5.38
N ALA A 129 10.05 -9.43 -5.07
CA ALA A 129 11.40 -9.00 -4.74
C ALA A 129 11.92 -9.64 -3.45
N LEU A 130 11.07 -9.77 -2.43
CA LEU A 130 11.43 -10.45 -1.18
C LEU A 130 11.71 -11.95 -1.38
N LEU A 131 10.93 -12.61 -2.26
CA LEU A 131 11.17 -14.00 -2.65
C LEU A 131 12.49 -14.16 -3.41
N TRP A 132 12.73 -13.31 -4.41
CA TRP A 132 13.93 -13.36 -5.22
C TRP A 132 15.19 -13.10 -4.38
N THR A 133 15.17 -12.05 -3.55
CA THR A 133 16.30 -11.71 -2.69
C THR A 133 16.45 -12.64 -1.49
N ARG A 134 15.49 -13.53 -1.24
CA ARG A 134 15.44 -14.41 -0.06
C ARG A 134 15.59 -13.63 1.25
N LEU A 135 15.00 -12.42 1.29
CA LEU A 135 14.94 -11.59 2.50
C LEU A 135 13.76 -11.98 3.40
N ALA A 136 12.76 -12.67 2.86
CA ALA A 136 11.59 -13.14 3.59
C ALA A 136 11.33 -14.63 3.33
N PRO A 137 10.61 -15.32 4.21
CA PRO A 137 10.13 -16.67 3.94
C PRO A 137 9.15 -16.68 2.77
N LEU A 138 9.07 -17.83 2.07
CA LEU A 138 8.24 -18.00 0.86
C LEU A 138 6.77 -17.59 1.07
N TRP A 139 6.18 -18.04 2.18
CA TRP A 139 4.78 -17.77 2.48
C TRP A 139 4.47 -16.27 2.59
N LEU A 140 5.41 -15.45 3.09
CA LEU A 140 5.20 -14.01 3.25
C LEU A 140 5.22 -13.29 1.89
N GLY A 141 6.13 -13.69 1.00
CA GLY A 141 6.15 -13.15 -0.36
C GLY A 141 4.87 -13.49 -1.13
N LEU A 142 4.39 -14.75 -1.01
CA LEU A 142 3.12 -15.16 -1.61
C LEU A 142 1.92 -14.42 -1.00
N LEU A 143 1.93 -14.18 0.31
CA LEU A 143 0.88 -13.44 1.00
C LEU A 143 0.79 -11.98 0.51
N LEU A 144 1.92 -11.32 0.26
CA LEU A 144 1.96 -9.97 -0.31
C LEU A 144 1.46 -9.93 -1.76
N ILE A 145 1.80 -10.94 -2.57
CA ILE A 145 1.28 -11.06 -3.95
C ILE A 145 -0.23 -11.28 -3.93
N ALA A 146 -0.71 -12.19 -3.08
CA ALA A 146 -2.15 -12.43 -2.92
C ALA A 146 -2.88 -11.17 -2.46
N SER A 147 -2.29 -10.42 -1.53
CA SER A 147 -2.82 -9.14 -1.05
C SER A 147 -2.93 -8.11 -2.19
N GLY A 148 -1.88 -7.97 -3.01
CA GLY A 148 -1.88 -7.08 -4.16
C GLY A 148 -2.91 -7.47 -5.22
N ALA A 149 -3.12 -8.77 -5.46
CA ALA A 149 -4.13 -9.25 -6.40
C ALA A 149 -5.56 -9.11 -5.88
N LEU A 150 -5.78 -9.37 -4.58
CA LEU A 150 -7.11 -9.34 -3.96
C LEU A 150 -7.63 -7.90 -3.77
N PHE A 151 -6.73 -6.94 -3.55
CA PHE A 151 -7.09 -5.53 -3.38
C PHE A 151 -7.96 -4.98 -4.53
N PRO A 152 -7.54 -4.97 -5.81
CA PRO A 152 -8.37 -4.45 -6.89
C PRO A 152 -9.66 -5.25 -7.07
N LEU A 153 -9.63 -6.58 -6.88
CA LEU A 153 -10.84 -7.42 -6.93
C LEU A 153 -11.88 -6.97 -5.90
N SER A 154 -11.43 -6.63 -4.69
CA SER A 154 -12.30 -6.10 -3.64
C SER A 154 -12.89 -4.73 -4.00
N ARG A 155 -12.13 -3.87 -4.68
CA ARG A 155 -12.59 -2.52 -5.07
C ARG A 155 -13.49 -2.51 -6.29
N ILE A 156 -13.27 -3.43 -7.23
CA ILE A 156 -14.08 -3.56 -8.45
C ILE A 156 -15.43 -4.21 -8.12
N SER A 157 -15.44 -5.27 -7.31
CA SER A 157 -16.67 -5.94 -6.91
C SER A 157 -17.56 -5.10 -6.00
N ARG A 158 -16.96 -4.14 -5.26
CA ARG A 158 -17.66 -3.26 -4.31
C ARG A 158 -18.47 -4.04 -3.27
N THR A 159 -17.96 -5.19 -2.86
CA THR A 159 -18.56 -5.99 -1.80
C THR A 159 -17.83 -5.73 -0.49
N GLU A 160 -18.57 -5.29 0.53
CA GLU A 160 -18.00 -4.88 1.82
C GLU A 160 -17.18 -6.00 2.47
N SER A 161 -17.69 -7.23 2.46
CA SER A 161 -16.99 -8.39 3.04
C SER A 161 -15.67 -8.69 2.34
N LEU A 162 -15.60 -8.56 1.01
CA LEU A 162 -14.36 -8.78 0.25
C LEU A 162 -13.37 -7.64 0.48
N ALA A 163 -13.86 -6.41 0.66
CA ALA A 163 -13.07 -5.25 1.01
C ALA A 163 -12.40 -5.45 2.38
N HIS A 164 -13.16 -5.81 3.41
CA HIS A 164 -12.63 -6.13 4.73
C HIS A 164 -11.61 -7.28 4.67
N ALA A 165 -11.93 -8.36 3.96
CA ALA A 165 -11.03 -9.50 3.83
C ALA A 165 -9.70 -9.11 3.16
N ALA A 166 -9.75 -8.31 2.09
CA ALA A 166 -8.55 -7.84 1.40
C ALA A 166 -7.66 -6.97 2.30
N ASP A 167 -8.27 -6.02 3.03
CA ASP A 167 -7.51 -5.09 3.85
C ASP A 167 -6.97 -5.73 5.14
N LEU A 168 -7.70 -6.68 5.72
CA LEU A 168 -7.20 -7.51 6.81
C LEU A 168 -6.05 -8.42 6.35
N LEU A 169 -6.12 -8.96 5.13
CA LEU A 169 -5.03 -9.75 4.55
C LEU A 169 -3.76 -8.91 4.37
N ILE A 170 -3.91 -7.70 3.83
CA ILE A 170 -2.84 -6.70 3.71
C ILE A 170 -2.26 -6.39 5.09
N LEU A 171 -3.09 -6.09 6.08
CA LEU A 171 -2.65 -5.82 7.45
C LEU A 171 -1.87 -7.00 8.04
N ALA A 172 -2.37 -8.22 7.91
CA ALA A 172 -1.69 -9.42 8.37
C ALA A 172 -0.32 -9.60 7.67
N ALA A 173 -0.26 -9.36 6.35
CA ALA A 173 0.98 -9.43 5.58
C ALA A 173 2.01 -8.41 6.09
N PHE A 174 1.58 -7.19 6.41
CA PHE A 174 2.48 -6.14 6.90
C PHE A 174 2.89 -6.31 8.35
N ILE A 175 2.04 -6.89 9.20
CA ILE A 175 2.44 -7.34 10.55
C ILE A 175 3.56 -8.38 10.43
N ALA A 176 3.37 -9.41 9.59
CA ALA A 176 4.37 -10.44 9.33
C ALA A 176 5.67 -9.87 8.72
N LEU A 177 5.55 -8.92 7.79
CA LEU A 177 6.69 -8.23 7.19
C LEU A 177 7.46 -7.42 8.23
N THR A 178 6.77 -6.69 9.10
CA THR A 178 7.37 -5.90 10.18
C THR A 178 8.16 -6.80 11.12
N LEU A 179 7.59 -7.93 11.54
CA LEU A 179 8.28 -8.91 12.39
C LEU A 179 9.51 -9.50 11.70
N THR A 180 9.44 -9.75 10.40
CA THR A 180 10.58 -10.24 9.61
C THR A 180 11.67 -9.17 9.48
N TYR A 181 11.28 -7.93 9.17
CA TYR A 181 12.17 -6.78 9.04
C TYR A 181 12.98 -6.54 10.33
N LEU A 182 12.32 -6.59 11.48
CA LEU A 182 12.98 -6.45 12.79
C LEU A 182 13.98 -7.57 13.10
N ARG A 183 13.80 -8.77 12.55
CA ARG A 183 14.71 -9.91 12.74
C ARG A 183 15.97 -9.80 11.87
N LEU A 184 15.83 -9.27 10.65
CA LEU A 184 16.95 -9.07 9.72
C LEU A 184 17.93 -8.00 10.22
N ASP A 185 17.43 -7.00 10.94
CA ASP A 185 18.21 -5.88 11.49
C ASP A 185 18.88 -6.20 12.85
N ARG A 186 19.15 -7.47 13.15
CA ARG A 186 19.99 -7.83 14.31
C ARG A 186 21.46 -7.71 13.90
N PRO A 187 22.30 -6.94 14.64
CA PRO A 187 23.73 -6.93 14.40
C PRO A 187 24.27 -8.36 14.49
N THR A 188 25.03 -8.81 13.49
CA THR A 188 25.84 -10.02 13.64
C THR A 188 26.83 -9.79 14.78
N PRO A 189 26.87 -10.65 15.81
CA PRO A 189 27.85 -10.52 16.88
C PRO A 189 29.25 -10.53 16.26
N VAL A 190 30.04 -9.50 16.57
CA VAL A 190 31.45 -9.45 16.18
C VAL A 190 32.15 -10.60 16.90
N PRO A 191 32.85 -11.52 16.21
CA PRO A 191 33.62 -12.55 16.88
C PRO A 191 34.62 -11.89 17.81
N THR A 192 34.54 -12.16 19.11
CA THR A 192 35.57 -11.75 20.06
C THR A 192 36.84 -12.50 19.70
N SER A 193 37.87 -11.79 19.23
CA SER A 193 39.20 -12.36 19.05
C SER A 193 39.72 -12.82 20.42
N SER A 194 39.69 -14.13 20.65
CA SER A 194 40.32 -14.80 21.79
C SER A 194 41.79 -15.06 21.50
#